data_AF-A0A0F9CIZ3-F1
#
_entry.id   AF-A0A0F9CIZ3-F1
#
_cell.length_a   1.000
_cell.length_b   1.000
_cell.length_c   1.000
_cell.angle_alpha   90.00
_cell.angle_beta   90.00
_cell.angle_gamma   90.00
#
_symmetry.space_group_name_H-M   'P 1'
#
loop_
_entity.id
_entity.type
_entity.pdbx_description
1 polymer ?
#
loop_
_entity_poly.entity_id
_entity_poly.type
_entity_poly.pdbx_seq_one_letter_code
_entity_poly.pdbx_strand_id
1 'polypeptide(L)' 'MNEKDYLGDGVYALYDGFGVWLHANDLDHPTDKVYLEPSVLDALVHFYERMTVETIKEEGDNS' A
#
# COMPACT_ATOMS: atom_id res chain seq x y z
N MET A 1 2.21 7.63 -20.87
CA MET A 1 2.40 8.15 -19.50
C MET A 1 1.70 7.18 -18.59
N ASN A 2 2.41 6.63 -17.60
CA ASN A 2 1.75 5.79 -16.61
C ASN A 2 0.88 6.72 -15.76
N GLU A 3 -0.40 6.39 -15.68
CA GLU A 3 -1.39 7.16 -14.95
C GLU A 3 -1.09 7.02 -13.44
N LYS A 4 -1.19 8.14 -12.71
CA LYS A 4 -0.96 8.17 -11.26
C LYS A 4 -2.31 7.98 -10.58
N ASP A 5 -2.43 7.00 -9.70
CA ASP A 5 -3.68 6.67 -9.01
C ASP A 5 -3.69 7.24 -7.59
N TYR A 6 -4.72 8.00 -7.25
CA TYR A 6 -4.92 8.46 -5.87
C TYR A 6 -5.50 7.35 -5.00
N LEU A 7 -4.80 6.98 -3.93
CA LEU A 7 -5.19 5.88 -3.03
C LEU A 7 -5.95 6.36 -1.79
N GLY A 8 -6.03 7.68 -1.55
CA GLY A 8 -6.56 8.24 -0.30
C GLY A 8 -5.45 8.72 0.63
N ASP A 9 -5.83 9.49 1.66
CA ASP A 9 -4.92 10.00 2.71
C ASP A 9 -3.67 10.72 2.18
N GLY A 10 -3.81 11.46 1.08
CA GLY A 10 -2.69 12.14 0.43
C GLY A 10 -1.65 11.20 -0.21
N VAL A 11 -1.97 9.92 -0.40
CA VAL A 11 -1.10 8.93 -1.04
C VAL A 11 -1.47 8.73 -2.51
N TYR A 12 -0.45 8.74 -3.36
CA TYR A 12 -0.58 8.50 -4.79
C TYR A 12 0.36 7.38 -5.23
N ALA A 13 -0.14 6.47 -6.08
CA ALA A 13 0.62 5.36 -6.63
C ALA A 13 0.92 5.55 -8.11
N LEU A 14 2.11 5.13 -8.53
CA LEU A 14 2.53 5.10 -9.92
C LEU A 14 3.24 3.79 -10.20
N TYR A 15 2.68 2.98 -11.09
CA TYR A 15 3.35 1.78 -11.58
C TYR A 15 4.28 2.14 -12.74
N ASP A 16 5.56 1.77 -12.65
CA ASP A 16 6.55 2.08 -13.69
C ASP A 16 6.78 0.95 -14.70
N GLY A 17 6.08 -0.18 -14.55
CA GLY A 17 6.28 -1.41 -15.33
C GLY A 17 7.14 -2.45 -14.63
N PHE A 18 7.72 -2.13 -13.48
CA PHE A 18 8.43 -3.07 -12.62
C PHE A 18 7.95 -3.00 -11.17
N GLY A 19 7.93 -1.80 -10.59
CA GLY A 19 7.53 -1.55 -9.20
C GLY A 19 6.56 -0.38 -9.07
N VAL A 20 6.18 -0.07 -7.83
CA VAL A 20 5.22 0.99 -7.51
C VAL A 20 5.92 2.11 -6.75
N TRP A 21 5.84 3.32 -7.27
CA TRP A 21 6.17 4.53 -6.51
C TRP A 21 4.96 4.98 -5.70
N LEU A 22 5.15 5.19 -4.40
CA LEU A 22 4.22 5.86 -3.52
C LEU A 22 4.72 7.27 -3.24
N HIS A 23 3.88 8.26 -3.52
CA HIS A 23 4.11 9.67 -3.24
C HIS A 23 3.14 10.12 -2.14
N ALA A 24 3.65 10.79 -1.11
CA ALA A 24 2.85 11.30 -0.01
C ALA A 24 2.68 12.82 -0.05
N ASN A 25 1.54 13.29 0.45
CA ASN A 25 1.11 14.68 0.64
C ASN A 25 0.87 15.50 -0.63
N ASP A 26 1.59 15.23 -1.72
CA ASP A 26 1.41 15.92 -2.99
C ASP A 26 1.82 15.02 -4.17
N LEU A 27 1.15 15.20 -5.31
CA LEU A 27 1.35 14.38 -6.50
C LEU A 27 2.61 14.76 -7.30
N ASP A 28 2.92 16.05 -7.34
CA ASP A 28 3.92 16.67 -8.20
C ASP A 28 5.15 17.12 -7.41
N HIS A 29 4.95 17.50 -6.15
CA HIS A 29 5.97 17.89 -5.18
C HIS A 29 5.84 17.11 -3.86
N PRO A 30 5.85 15.77 -3.88
CA PRO A 30 5.70 14.97 -2.66
C PRO A 30 6.82 15.27 -1.67
N THR A 31 6.46 15.31 -0.39
CA THR A 31 7.44 15.42 0.70
C THR A 31 8.24 14.14 0.85
N ASP A 32 7.59 13.00 0.59
CA ASP A 32 8.14 11.67 0.79
C ASP A 32 7.80 10.77 -0.40
N LYS A 33 8.76 9.92 -0.75
CA LYS A 33 8.62 8.92 -1.82
C LYS A 33 9.11 7.57 -1.33
N VAL A 34 8.33 6.53 -1.57
CA VAL A 34 8.71 5.14 -1.29
C VAL A 34 8.60 4.34 -2.59
N TYR A 35 9.64 3.56 -2.91
CA TYR A 35 9.57 2.62 -4.03
C TYR A 35 9.33 1.21 -3.51
N LEU A 36 8.28 0.58 -4.01
CA LEU A 36 7.95 -0.81 -3.72
C LEU A 36 8.37 -1.68 -4.90
N GLU A 37 9.54 -2.30 -4.76
CA GLU A 37 9.92 -3.42 -5.62
C GLU A 37 8.94 -4.60 -5.44
N PRO A 38 8.83 -5.51 -6.42
CA PRO A 38 7.88 -6.62 -6.36
C PRO A 38 7.92 -7.44 -5.05
N SER A 39 9.11 -7.75 -4.54
CA SER A 39 9.28 -8.51 -3.29
C SER A 39 8.85 -7.73 -2.04
N VAL A 40 9.01 -6.41 -2.04
CA VAL A 40 8.60 -5.54 -0.94
C VAL A 40 7.08 -5.39 -0.93
N LEU A 41 6.47 -5.23 -2.11
CA LEU A 41 5.02 -5.20 -2.24
C LEU A 41 4.38 -6.51 -1.75
N ASP A 42 4.95 -7.65 -2.15
CA ASP A 42 4.51 -8.98 -1.70
C ASP A 42 4.59 -9.11 -0.16
N ALA A 43 5.69 -8.67 0.44
CA ALA A 43 5.84 -8.66 1.89
C ALA A 43 4.83 -7.74 2.61
N LEU A 44 4.52 -6.57 2.02
CA LEU A 44 3.52 -5.62 2.55
C LEU A 44 2.11 -6.22 2.51
N VAL A 45 1.74 -6.86 1.41
CA VAL A 45 0.45 -7.56 1.28
C VAL A 45 0.33 -8.65 2.34
N HIS A 46 1.33 -9.53 2.44
CA HIS A 46 1.33 -10.58 3.47
C HIS A 46 1.29 -10.02 4.89
N PHE A 47 1.92 -8.87 5.14
CA PHE A 47 1.81 -8.18 6.43
C PHE A 47 0.37 -7.74 6.72
N TYR A 48 -0.29 -7.09 5.76
CA TYR A 48 -1.67 -6.64 5.89
C TYR A 48 -2.65 -7.80 6.11
N GLU A 49 -2.48 -8.89 5.38
CA GLU A 49 -3.28 -10.12 5.54
C GLU A 49 -3.16 -10.69 6.95
N ARG A 50 -1.95 -10.77 7.52
CA ARG A 50 -1.76 -11.26 8.90
C ARG A 50 -2.53 -10.42 9.92
N MET A 51 -2.46 -9.09 9.78
CA MET A 51 -3.11 -8.18 10.74
C MET A 51 -4.64 -8.21 10.64
N THR A 52 -5.19 -8.43 9.44
CA THR A 52 -6.64 -8.44 9.21
C THR A 52 -7.31 -9.78 9.49
N VAL A 53 -6.58 -10.89 9.32
CA VAL A 53 -7.07 -12.23 9.67
C VAL A 53 -7.15 -12.44 11.19
N GLU A 54 -6.28 -11.79 11.96
CA GLU A 54 -6.35 -11.81 13.43
C GLU A 54 -7.59 -11.11 13.97
N THR A 55 -8.05 -10.04 13.31
CA THR A 55 -9.24 -9.28 13.72
C THR A 55 -10.54 -10.09 13.62
N ILE A 56 -10.63 -11.07 12.71
CA ILE A 56 -11.84 -11.88 12.50
C ILE A 56 -11.97 -13.02 13.53
N LYS A 57 -10.86 -13.45 14.15
CA LYS A 57 -10.87 -14.56 15.12
C LYS A 57 -11.30 -14.15 16.52
N GLU A 58 -11.17 -12.88 16.90
CA GLU A 58 -11.56 -12.40 18.23
C GLU A 58 -13.07 -12.14 18.39
N GLU A 59 -13.83 -12.02 17.29
CA GLU A 59 -15.29 -11.85 17.33
C GLU A 59 -16.07 -13.17 17.25
N GLY A 60 -15.39 -14.30 17.02
CA GLY A 60 -16.01 -15.61 16.72
C GLY A 60 -15.98 -16.65 17.84
N ASP A 61 -15.34 -16.40 19.00
CA ASP A 61 -15.15 -17.39 20.06
C ASP A 61 -15.74 -16.92 21.40
N ASN A 62 -17.04 -16.62 21.38
CA ASN A 62 -17.84 -16.40 22.59
C ASN A 62 -19.20 -17.10 22.46
N SER A 63 -19.20 -18.39 22.13
CA SER A 63 -20.39 -19.27 22.13
C SER A 63 -20.02 -20.70 22.44
#